data_AF-A0AA40HKC5-F1
#
_entry.id   AF-A0AA40HKC5-F1
#
_cell.length_a   1.000
_cell.length_b   1.000
_cell.length_c   1.000
_cell.angle_alpha   90.00
_cell.angle_beta   90.00
_cell.angle_gamma   90.00
#
_symmetry.space_group_name_H-M   'P 1'
#
loop_
_entity.id
_entity.type
_entity.pdbx_description
1 polymer ?
#
loop_
_entity_poly.entity_id
_entity_poly.type
_entity_poly.pdbx_seq_one_letter_code
_entity_poly.pdbx_strand_id
1 'polypeptide(L)'
;MANLSYLKPSTRLPMMYIDDGLRATLEVMEAPAESLSMRTYNINATSFCSEELAQEVLKHILEFQITYNVDSVPQATADSWPMNFDSNARKDWGWKHHFDLPELVTTMLNVHGPDSRVAQAN
;
A
#
# COMPACT_ATOMS: atom_id res chain seq x y z
N MET A 1 25.27 6.03 1.40
CA MET A 1 24.01 5.65 2.06
C MET A 1 22.92 5.81 1.03
N ALA A 2 22.17 4.76 0.71
CA ALA A 2 21.05 4.85 -0.23
C ALA A 2 19.91 5.63 0.44
N ASN A 3 19.29 6.55 -0.30
CA ASN A 3 18.08 7.25 0.17
C ASN A 3 16.89 6.30 0.01
N LEU A 4 16.17 6.01 1.09
CA LEU A 4 15.12 4.99 1.08
C LEU A 4 13.70 5.58 0.92
N SER A 5 13.49 6.85 1.29
CA SER A 5 12.22 7.54 1.03
C SER A 5 12.43 8.98 0.57
N TYR A 6 11.61 9.40 -0.41
CA TYR A 6 11.53 10.77 -0.93
C TYR A 6 10.35 11.56 -0.37
N LEU A 7 9.63 11.00 0.60
CA LEU A 7 8.47 11.63 1.26
C LEU A 7 8.80 11.96 2.71
N LYS A 8 8.10 12.94 3.29
CA LYS A 8 8.12 13.21 4.74
C LYS A 8 7.72 11.93 5.48
N PRO A 9 8.36 11.60 6.62
CA PRO A 9 8.06 10.39 7.40
C PRO A 9 6.58 10.20 7.73
N SER A 10 5.87 11.32 7.94
CA SER A 10 4.45 11.39 8.29
C SER A 10 3.49 11.47 7.10
N THR A 11 3.98 11.49 5.86
CA THR A 11 3.13 11.50 4.66
C THR A 11 2.38 10.17 4.58
N ARG A 12 1.08 10.19 4.84
CA ARG A 12 0.23 9.00 4.82
C ARG A 12 -0.36 8.84 3.42
N LEU A 13 -0.28 7.63 2.87
CA LEU A 13 -0.84 7.31 1.56
C LEU A 13 -1.79 6.11 1.66
N PRO A 14 -2.84 6.06 0.82
CA PRO A 14 -3.58 4.84 0.58
C PRO A 14 -2.69 3.81 -0.11
N MET A 15 -2.59 2.62 0.47
CA MET A 15 -1.75 1.55 -0.05
C MET A 15 -2.57 0.27 -0.13
N MET A 16 -2.22 -0.58 -1.09
CA MET A 16 -2.87 -1.86 -1.32
C MET A 16 -1.84 -2.86 -1.79
N TYR A 17 -1.83 -4.06 -1.19
CA TYR A 17 -1.01 -5.15 -1.68
C TYR A 17 -1.57 -5.65 -3.02
N ILE A 18 -0.69 -6.10 -3.92
CA ILE A 18 -1.05 -6.38 -5.30
C ILE A 18 -2.15 -7.46 -5.41
N ASP A 19 -2.14 -8.46 -4.54
CA ASP A 19 -3.16 -9.52 -4.53
C ASP A 19 -4.56 -8.98 -4.20
N ASP A 20 -4.65 -7.99 -3.31
CA ASP A 20 -5.90 -7.29 -3.04
C ASP A 20 -6.35 -6.46 -4.24
N GLY A 21 -5.42 -5.82 -4.96
CA GLY A 21 -5.75 -5.06 -6.17
C GLY A 21 -6.28 -5.92 -7.31
N LEU A 22 -5.67 -7.09 -7.52
CA LEU A 22 -6.13 -8.07 -8.51
C LEU A 22 -7.52 -8.61 -8.15
N ARG A 23 -7.71 -8.99 -6.89
CA ARG A 23 -8.99 -9.52 -6.42
C ARG A 23 -10.09 -8.46 -6.49
N ALA A 24 -9.82 -7.23 -6.07
CA ALA A 24 -10.76 -6.12 -6.21
C ALA A 24 -11.23 -5.93 -7.65
N THR A 25 -10.31 -6.06 -8.61
CA THR A 25 -10.59 -5.93 -10.05
C THR A 25 -11.47 -7.08 -10.56
N LEU A 26 -11.19 -8.31 -10.15
CA LEU A 26 -11.99 -9.47 -10.53
C LEU A 26 -13.38 -9.43 -9.90
N GLU A 27 -13.46 -9.15 -8.59
CA GLU A 27 -14.72 -9.12 -7.85
C GLU A 27 -15.71 -8.08 -8.40
N VAL A 28 -15.25 -6.88 -8.81
CA VAL A 28 -16.14 -5.88 -9.43
C VAL A 28 -16.65 -6.33 -10.81
N MET A 29 -15.82 -7.04 -11.57
CA MET A 29 -16.20 -7.53 -12.90
C MET A 29 -17.20 -8.69 -12.82
N GLU A 30 -17.14 -9.48 -11.76
CA GLU A 30 -18.03 -10.61 -11.50
C GLU A 30 -19.31 -10.23 -10.74
N ALA A 31 -19.33 -9.06 -10.09
CA ALA A 31 -20.47 -8.58 -9.35
C ALA A 31 -21.71 -8.42 -10.24
N PRO A 32 -22.92 -8.82 -9.78
CA PRO A 32 -24.15 -8.58 -10.51
C PRO A 32 -24.34 -7.09 -10.81
N ALA A 33 -24.64 -6.74 -12.06
CA ALA A 33 -24.72 -5.34 -12.49
C ALA A 33 -25.77 -4.52 -11.71
N GLU A 34 -26.82 -5.19 -11.22
CA GLU A 34 -27.87 -4.62 -10.37
C GLU A 34 -27.43 -4.33 -8.93
N SER A 35 -26.37 -4.97 -8.42
CA SER A 35 -25.81 -4.67 -7.11
C SER A 35 -24.89 -3.45 -7.14
N LEU A 36 -24.40 -3.09 -8.33
CA LEU A 36 -23.52 -1.94 -8.56
C LEU A 36 -24.31 -0.63 -8.62
N SER A 37 -24.38 0.08 -7.50
CA SER A 37 -25.02 1.40 -7.40
C SER A 37 -24.28 2.51 -8.15
N MET A 38 -23.00 2.31 -8.48
CA MET A 38 -22.13 3.27 -9.15
C MET A 38 -21.41 2.62 -10.34
N ARG A 39 -20.67 3.44 -11.11
CA ARG A 39 -19.80 2.98 -12.21
C ARG A 39 -18.32 3.27 -11.97
N THR A 40 -18.01 3.99 -10.91
CA THR A 40 -16.66 4.26 -10.43
C THR A 40 -16.66 4.09 -8.92
N TYR A 41 -15.69 3.35 -8.41
CA TYR A 41 -15.56 3.06 -6.99
C TYR A 41 -14.16 3.43 -6.53
N ASN A 42 -14.06 4.10 -5.38
CA ASN A 42 -12.83 4.10 -4.61
C ASN A 42 -12.63 2.70 -4.04
N ILE A 43 -11.42 2.16 -4.06
CA ILE A 43 -11.13 0.88 -3.41
C ILE A 43 -9.94 1.11 -2.49
N ASN A 44 -10.12 0.81 -1.20
CA ASN A 44 -9.11 0.99 -0.18
C ASN A 44 -8.75 -0.35 0.48
N ALA A 45 -7.50 -0.44 0.91
CA ALA A 45 -7.05 -1.51 1.79
C ALA A 45 -6.57 -0.90 3.11
N THR A 46 -5.30 -0.52 3.17
CA THR A 46 -4.69 0.12 4.33
C THR A 46 -4.16 1.50 3.96
N SER A 47 -3.78 2.29 4.95
CA SER A 47 -3.07 3.54 4.72
C SER A 47 -2.01 3.65 5.79
N PHE A 48 -0.80 4.02 5.38
CA PHE A 48 0.33 4.17 6.29
C PHE A 48 1.30 5.20 5.75
N CYS A 49 2.17 5.70 6.62
CA CYS A 49 3.29 6.54 6.25
C CYS A 49 4.61 5.75 6.23
N SER A 50 5.66 6.36 5.70
CA SER A 50 6.98 5.71 5.63
C SER A 50 7.57 5.39 7.01
N GLU A 51 7.22 6.15 8.04
CA GLU A 51 7.64 5.89 9.43
C GLU A 51 6.96 4.64 10.02
N GLU A 52 5.64 4.49 9.85
CA GLU A 52 4.91 3.30 10.30
C GLU A 52 5.42 2.03 9.59
N LEU A 53 5.69 2.11 8.28
CA LEU A 53 6.28 1.02 7.52
C LEU A 53 7.67 0.64 8.07
N ALA A 54 8.53 1.63 8.32
CA ALA A 54 9.86 1.40 8.88
C ALA A 54 9.80 0.74 10.27
N GLN A 55 8.88 1.19 11.11
CA GLN A 55 8.63 0.61 12.44
C GLN A 55 8.16 -0.85 12.34
N GLU A 56 7.29 -1.18 11.38
CA GLU A 56 6.86 -2.56 11.17
C GLU A 56 8.02 -3.44 10.67
N VAL A 57 8.79 -2.97 9.69
CA VAL A 57 9.97 -3.70 9.17
C VAL A 57 11.01 -3.95 10.28
N LEU A 58 11.23 -2.98 11.17
CA LEU A 58 12.16 -3.12 12.30
C LEU A 58 11.81 -4.29 13.24
N LYS A 59 10.54 -4.70 13.32
CA LYS A 59 10.14 -5.89 14.10
C LYS A 59 10.70 -7.19 13.52
N HIS A 60 11.05 -7.20 12.23
CA HIS A 60 11.60 -8.36 11.53
C HIS A 60 13.10 -8.22 11.25
N ILE A 61 13.59 -7.00 11.00
CA ILE A 61 14.98 -6.69 10.66
C ILE A 61 15.50 -5.61 11.61
N LEU A 62 16.13 -6.00 12.72
CA LEU A 62 16.55 -5.09 13.78
C LEU A 62 17.60 -4.04 13.34
N GLU A 63 18.39 -4.34 12.30
CA GLU A 63 19.41 -3.43 11.77
C GLU A 63 18.89 -2.52 10.66
N PHE A 64 17.58 -2.56 10.36
CA PHE A 64 16.99 -1.73 9.32
C PHE A 64 17.15 -0.24 9.63
N GLN A 65 17.59 0.53 8.64
CA GLN A 65 17.72 1.98 8.74
C GLN A 65 17.01 2.64 7.56
N ILE A 66 16.24 3.68 7.85
CA ILE A 66 15.57 4.52 6.85
C ILE A 66 16.15 5.93 6.88
N THR A 67 16.39 6.48 5.70
CA THR A 67 16.77 7.88 5.49
C THR A 67 15.73 8.57 4.63
N TYR A 68 15.41 9.81 4.99
CA TYR A 68 14.41 10.62 4.31
C TYR A 68 15.10 11.75 3.55
N ASN A 69 15.01 11.71 2.22
CA ASN A 69 15.47 12.79 1.36
C ASN A 69 14.26 13.38 0.64
N VAL A 70 13.49 14.19 1.35
CA VAL A 70 12.20 14.70 0.87
C VAL A 70 12.41 15.49 -0.43
N ASP A 71 11.81 15.00 -1.50
CA ASP A 71 11.79 15.67 -2.80
C ASP A 71 10.44 16.38 -2.97
N SER A 72 10.49 17.63 -3.43
CA SER A 72 9.31 18.50 -3.56
C SER A 72 8.29 17.96 -4.56
N VAL A 73 8.72 17.27 -5.63
CA VAL A 73 7.82 16.77 -6.67
C VAL A 73 6.95 15.59 -6.19
N PRO A 74 7.50 14.47 -5.69
CA PRO A 74 6.69 13.39 -5.15
C PRO A 74 5.93 13.83 -3.90
N GLN A 75 6.51 14.72 -3.08
CA GLN A 75 5.84 15.23 -1.89
C GLN A 75 4.59 16.05 -2.23
N ALA A 76 4.67 16.98 -3.20
CA ALA A 76 3.52 17.75 -3.63
C ALA A 76 2.43 16.85 -4.23
N THR A 77 2.83 15.79 -4.93
CA THR A 77 1.89 14.78 -5.46
C THR A 77 1.18 14.08 -4.31
N ALA A 78 1.92 13.57 -3.32
CA ALA A 78 1.35 12.89 -2.15
C ALA A 78 0.45 13.82 -1.32
N ASP A 79 0.87 15.07 -1.07
CA ASP A 79 0.11 16.06 -0.33
C ASP A 79 -1.21 16.45 -1.04
N SER A 80 -1.31 16.23 -2.36
CA SER A 80 -2.53 16.50 -3.14
C SER A 80 -3.53 15.34 -3.17
N TRP A 81 -3.13 14.14 -2.72
CA TRP A 81 -4.01 12.99 -2.75
C TRP A 81 -5.11 13.08 -1.69
N PRO A 82 -6.35 12.69 -2.01
CA PRO A 82 -7.42 12.67 -1.02
C PRO A 82 -7.10 11.65 0.08
N MET A 83 -7.52 11.93 1.31
CA MET A 83 -7.32 11.03 2.46
C MET A 83 -8.60 10.31 2.89
N ASN A 84 -9.74 10.62 2.26
CA ASN A 84 -11.02 9.95 2.52
C ASN A 84 -11.34 9.00 1.36
N PHE A 85 -11.38 7.70 1.66
CA PHE A 85 -11.67 6.65 0.70
C PHE A 85 -12.95 5.88 1.06
N ASP A 86 -13.93 6.52 1.68
CA ASP A 86 -15.23 5.87 1.87
C ASP A 86 -15.80 5.42 0.52
N SER A 87 -16.33 4.20 0.48
CA SER A 87 -16.59 3.50 -0.77
C SER A 87 -17.80 2.56 -0.64
N ASN A 88 -18.69 2.68 -1.62
CA ASN A 88 -19.79 1.76 -1.82
C ASN A 88 -19.33 0.34 -2.19
N ALA A 89 -18.06 0.09 -2.52
CA ALA A 89 -17.56 -1.24 -2.90
C ALA A 89 -17.80 -2.28 -1.81
N ARG A 90 -17.64 -1.89 -0.53
CA ARG A 90 -17.89 -2.76 0.63
C ARG A 90 -19.37 -3.13 0.75
N LYS A 91 -20.26 -2.25 0.29
CA LYS A 91 -21.71 -2.41 0.35
C LYS A 91 -22.26 -3.17 -0.85
N ASP A 92 -21.77 -2.84 -2.05
CA ASP A 92 -22.36 -3.25 -3.32
C ASP A 92 -21.92 -4.66 -3.75
N TRP A 93 -20.67 -5.04 -3.49
CA TRP A 93 -20.17 -6.40 -3.76
C TRP A 93 -19.41 -7.02 -2.60
N GLY A 94 -19.38 -6.36 -1.43
CA GLY A 94 -18.77 -6.92 -0.24
C GLY A 94 -17.25 -6.80 -0.17
N TRP A 95 -16.64 -5.86 -0.90
CA TRP A 95 -15.19 -5.63 -0.88
C TRP A 95 -14.62 -5.62 0.55
N LYS A 96 -13.58 -6.43 0.77
CA LYS A 96 -12.76 -6.42 1.99
C LYS A 96 -11.34 -6.74 1.59
N HIS A 97 -10.37 -5.94 2.02
CA HIS A 97 -8.96 -6.26 1.85
C HIS A 97 -8.54 -7.41 2.76
N HIS A 98 -7.50 -8.15 2.37
CA HIS A 98 -6.92 -9.23 3.17
C HIS A 98 -5.62 -8.81 3.84
N PHE A 99 -4.90 -7.85 3.27
CA PHE A 99 -3.59 -7.43 3.78
C PHE A 99 -3.71 -6.08 4.47
N ASP A 100 -3.43 -6.07 5.77
CA ASP A 100 -3.09 -4.85 6.48
C ASP A 100 -1.55 -4.73 6.61
N LEU A 101 -1.04 -3.79 7.41
CA LEU A 101 0.39 -3.43 7.33
C LEU A 101 1.33 -4.58 7.76
N PRO A 102 1.14 -5.28 8.88
CA PRO A 102 1.97 -6.41 9.29
C PRO A 102 1.89 -7.59 8.31
N GLU A 103 0.71 -7.93 7.77
CA GLU A 103 0.59 -8.99 6.76
C GLU A 103 1.33 -8.63 5.48
N LEU A 104 1.22 -7.36 5.04
CA LEU A 104 1.95 -6.87 3.87
C LEU A 104 3.47 -6.98 4.09
N VAL A 105 3.99 -6.50 5.21
CA VAL A 105 5.43 -6.54 5.51
C VAL A 105 5.92 -7.97 5.60
N THR A 106 5.21 -8.83 6.35
CA THR A 106 5.56 -10.25 6.48
C THR A 106 5.56 -10.94 5.11
N THR A 107 4.56 -10.68 4.28
CA THR A 107 4.45 -11.27 2.94
C THR A 107 5.60 -10.82 2.04
N MET A 108 5.91 -9.52 2.02
CA MET A 108 7.01 -8.98 1.20
C MET A 108 8.36 -9.56 1.60
N LEU A 109 8.62 -9.68 2.91
CA LEU A 109 9.87 -10.28 3.41
C LEU A 109 9.98 -11.77 3.08
N ASN A 110 8.85 -12.51 3.09
CA ASN A 110 8.82 -13.92 2.73
C ASN A 110 9.03 -14.15 1.23
N VAL A 111 8.45 -13.31 0.38
CA VAL A 111 8.63 -13.39 -1.10
C VAL A 111 10.06 -13.07 -1.51
N HIS A 112 10.72 -12.15 -0.79
CA HIS A 112 12.05 -11.64 -1.12
C HIS A 112 13.16 -12.06 -0.12
N GLY A 113 13.02 -13.22 0.51
CA GLY A 113 14.09 -13.82 1.35
C GLY A 113 15.46 -13.84 0.64
N PRO A 114 16.58 -14.05 1.38
CA PRO A 114 17.94 -13.59 1.05
C PRO A 114 18.54 -13.93 -0.33
N ASP A 115 17.87 -14.75 -1.15
CA ASP A 115 18.22 -15.07 -2.53
C ASP A 115 17.49 -14.23 -3.60
N SER A 116 16.74 -13.20 -3.18
CA SER A 116 16.06 -12.26 -4.08
C SER A 116 17.07 -11.37 -4.83
N ARG A 117 17.23 -11.66 -6.13
CA ARG A 117 18.18 -11.07 -7.11
C ARG A 117 18.14 -9.54 -7.30
N VAL A 118 17.38 -8.79 -6.49
CA VAL A 118 17.19 -7.35 -6.66
C VAL A 118 18.31 -6.53 -6.00
N ALA A 119 19.11 -7.11 -5.10
CA ALA A 119 20.24 -6.43 -4.46
C ALA A 119 21.55 -6.40 -5.29
N GLN A 120 21.58 -7.01 -6.49
CA GLN A 120 22.77 -7.03 -7.36
C GLN A 120 22.74 -6.04 -8.54
N ALA A 121 21.74 -5.17 -8.59
CA ALA A 121 21.71 -4.10 -9.59
C ALA A 121 21.52 -2.76 -8.88
N ASN A 122 22.65 -2.12 -8.56
CA ASN A 122 22.96 -0.68 -8.69
C ASN A 122 24.14 -0.29 -7.79
#